data_AF-A0A146KA83-F1
#
_entry.id   AF-A0A146KA83-F1
#
_cell.length_a   1.000
_cell.length_b   1.000
_cell.length_c   1.000
_cell.angle_alpha   90.00
_cell.angle_beta   90.00
_cell.angle_gamma   90.00
#
_symmetry.space_group_name_H-M   'P 1'
#
loop_
_entity.id
_entity.type
_entity.pdbx_description
1 polymer ?
#
loop_
_entity_poly.entity_id
_entity_poly.type
_entity_poly.pdbx_seq_one_letter_code
_entity_poly.pdbx_strand_id
1 'polypeptide(L)'
;GDSQYINIPEIIKIKIQQSHQPTNQLQFVQIPARIGLSVWNMGTFGQLKQFGEGPVGGGGIGLALDKMSYTLLRVYDSQQEDVIYGERPQLIKHIIAVFKQCLKCIGTQPEFQTTVLHSNTFASHCGLGSTSNVALGVLYGLNQSFNNPFSRNELRLILASNYVEESKEEEGKLCYGYETSMTATGAISGGMYVINDQDLSYIRSSQVNDEMLSKFKVFIFSPNKEKYETVQICDKDEVDLLVRGGKSDSVQSETEKKNIIFKDILIPQLSSKCDMSIIGQSILDLQLSGGKDVEIKKQPSGEKILSLLTHCKTFENAVVYGMSSIGPSTIVVCSSDVSQQQMIEIGKQHCMDLEFITSINTSGAVVQSFDFPKLIQFIGKPYAGKSYLCNKMKTQNIVHFAAGKILREHQKIDKFGDLVKKTMESGVVKDTGNQFTIFFIQQIFRIINSQCQCGNIIKTLLLDGFPRSADQTKEFQKFGFVIDKVINVKVDDELRLQRAQSRTERQNEPNIQQRDEYDETDQILVLFENHHIIHYKGDENELAKIIE
;
A
#
# COMPACT_ATOMS: atom_id res chain seq x y z
N GLY A 1 6.38 16.92 -5.31
CA GLY A 1 6.79 16.23 -6.55
C GLY A 1 7.67 17.14 -7.36
N ASP A 2 8.49 16.57 -8.23
CA ASP A 2 9.33 17.33 -9.15
C ASP A 2 8.50 17.67 -10.41
N SER A 3 8.31 18.98 -10.64
CA SER A 3 7.38 19.50 -11.65
C SER A 3 7.74 19.06 -13.07
N GLN A 4 8.99 18.69 -13.33
CA GLN A 4 9.42 18.24 -14.65
C GLN A 4 8.75 16.93 -15.09
N TYR A 5 8.26 16.14 -14.14
CA TYR A 5 7.60 14.84 -14.40
C TYR A 5 6.07 14.91 -14.43
N ILE A 6 5.48 16.08 -14.20
CA ILE A 6 4.02 16.22 -14.12
C ILE A 6 3.45 16.46 -15.51
N ASN A 7 2.60 15.55 -15.97
CA ASN A 7 1.86 15.63 -17.22
C ASN A 7 0.36 15.38 -17.01
N ILE A 8 -0.46 16.41 -17.17
CA ILE A 8 -1.92 16.32 -16.99
C ILE A 8 -2.56 15.81 -18.29
N PRO A 9 -3.32 14.70 -18.26
CA PRO A 9 -4.00 14.20 -19.45
C PRO A 9 -4.99 15.24 -20.03
N GLU A 10 -5.07 15.36 -21.36
CA GLU A 10 -5.97 16.32 -22.04
C GLU A 10 -7.43 16.19 -21.59
N ILE A 11 -7.91 14.95 -21.37
CA ILE A 11 -9.29 14.70 -20.90
C ILE A 11 -9.59 15.38 -19.55
N ILE A 12 -8.57 15.58 -18.70
CA ILE A 12 -8.71 16.30 -17.43
C ILE A 12 -8.74 17.81 -17.66
N LYS A 13 -7.96 18.32 -18.62
CA LYS A 13 -7.88 19.76 -18.94
C LYS A 13 -9.18 20.31 -19.51
N ILE A 14 -9.91 19.50 -20.28
CA ILE A 14 -11.19 19.89 -20.91
C ILE A 14 -12.41 19.58 -20.02
N LYS A 15 -12.21 19.02 -18.83
CA LYS A 15 -13.29 18.67 -17.92
C LYS A 15 -13.96 19.93 -17.35
N ILE A 16 -15.26 19.85 -17.11
CA ILE A 16 -16.04 20.94 -16.53
C ILE A 16 -15.44 21.32 -15.18
N GLN A 17 -15.22 22.61 -14.98
CA GLN A 17 -14.74 23.13 -13.71
C GLN A 17 -15.84 23.04 -12.66
N GLN A 18 -15.54 22.35 -11.57
CA GLN A 18 -16.38 22.21 -10.41
C GLN A 18 -15.48 22.15 -9.17
N SER A 19 -15.77 23.00 -8.18
CA SER A 19 -15.02 22.99 -6.92
C SER A 19 -15.43 21.80 -6.07
N HIS A 20 -14.45 21.08 -5.53
CA HIS A 20 -14.64 19.95 -4.63
C HIS A 20 -14.04 20.28 -3.28
N GLN A 21 -14.69 19.85 -2.19
CA GLN A 21 -14.18 20.02 -0.84
C GLN A 21 -13.74 18.66 -0.28
N PRO A 22 -12.58 18.59 0.40
CA PRO A 22 -12.13 17.34 0.99
C PRO A 22 -13.00 16.93 2.18
N THR A 23 -13.17 15.63 2.36
CA THR A 23 -13.69 15.04 3.58
C THR A 23 -12.52 14.74 4.52
N ASN A 24 -12.71 14.98 5.82
CA ASN A 24 -11.71 14.68 6.85
C ASN A 24 -11.76 13.20 7.30
N GLN A 25 -12.39 12.34 6.49
CA GLN A 25 -12.51 10.91 6.77
C GLN A 25 -11.22 10.16 6.41
N LEU A 26 -10.97 9.07 7.12
CA LEU A 26 -9.96 8.10 6.73
C LEU A 26 -10.43 7.33 5.50
N GLN A 27 -9.54 7.17 4.54
CA GLN A 27 -9.73 6.37 3.35
C GLN A 27 -8.82 5.15 3.44
N PHE A 28 -9.42 3.97 3.51
CA PHE A 28 -8.71 2.70 3.42
C PHE A 28 -8.91 2.13 2.03
N VAL A 29 -7.81 1.99 1.31
CA VAL A 29 -7.77 1.59 -0.09
C VAL A 29 -7.08 0.24 -0.19
N GLN A 30 -7.75 -0.70 -0.83
CA GLN A 30 -7.21 -2.01 -1.16
C GLN A 30 -7.02 -2.07 -2.68
N ILE A 31 -5.77 -2.24 -3.13
CA ILE A 31 -5.46 -2.43 -4.55
C ILE A 31 -4.97 -3.87 -4.74
N PRO A 32 -5.61 -4.68 -5.60
CA PRO A 32 -5.15 -6.03 -5.88
C PRO A 32 -3.80 -5.99 -6.59
N ALA A 33 -2.94 -6.94 -6.28
CA ALA A 33 -1.77 -7.25 -7.09
C ALA A 33 -2.23 -7.72 -8.47
N ARG A 34 -1.30 -7.70 -9.43
CA ARG A 34 -1.61 -8.09 -10.80
C ARG A 34 -0.50 -8.92 -11.42
N ILE A 35 -0.88 -9.68 -12.43
CA ILE A 35 0.03 -10.37 -13.34
C ILE A 35 -0.11 -9.72 -14.70
N GLY A 36 1.04 -9.38 -15.30
CA GLY A 36 1.10 -9.07 -16.72
C GLY A 36 1.44 -10.35 -17.45
N LEU A 37 0.46 -10.96 -18.14
CA LEU A 37 0.66 -12.21 -18.85
C LEU A 37 1.47 -11.91 -20.12
N SER A 38 0.96 -11.07 -21.01
CA SER A 38 1.69 -10.70 -22.23
C SER A 38 1.43 -9.24 -22.59
N VAL A 39 2.48 -8.59 -23.08
CA VAL A 39 2.42 -7.24 -23.65
C VAL A 39 2.20 -7.38 -25.15
N TRP A 40 1.34 -6.53 -25.70
CA TRP A 40 0.97 -6.60 -27.12
C TRP A 40 2.09 -6.10 -28.02
N ASN A 41 2.51 -4.85 -27.82
CA ASN A 41 3.47 -4.20 -28.67
C ASN A 41 4.44 -3.34 -27.84
N MET A 42 5.63 -3.87 -27.56
CA MET A 42 6.68 -3.14 -26.86
C MET A 42 7.26 -1.99 -27.69
N GLY A 43 7.05 -1.99 -29.01
CA GLY A 43 7.38 -0.89 -29.91
C GLY A 43 6.67 0.41 -29.53
N THR A 44 5.46 0.31 -28.97
CA THR A 44 4.67 1.45 -28.48
C THR A 44 5.03 1.88 -27.05
N PHE A 45 5.96 1.18 -26.39
CA PHE A 45 6.47 1.62 -25.09
C PHE A 45 7.22 2.94 -25.25
N GLY A 46 6.61 4.00 -24.72
CA GLY A 46 7.30 5.19 -24.23
C GLY A 46 8.27 5.89 -25.19
N GLN A 47 8.19 5.69 -26.52
CA GLN A 47 9.14 6.34 -27.44
C GLN A 47 9.11 7.87 -27.41
N LEU A 48 8.07 8.47 -26.81
CA LEU A 48 7.86 9.91 -26.85
C LEU A 48 7.75 10.57 -25.45
N LYS A 49 7.72 9.79 -24.35
CA LYS A 49 7.57 10.37 -23.00
C LYS A 49 8.80 11.08 -22.46
N GLN A 50 9.99 10.70 -22.92
CA GLN A 50 11.22 11.42 -22.56
C GLN A 50 11.19 12.88 -23.07
N PHE A 51 10.25 13.21 -23.98
CA PHE A 51 10.08 14.52 -24.59
C PHE A 51 8.65 15.10 -24.45
N GLY A 52 7.80 14.49 -23.61
CA GLY A 52 6.45 15.02 -23.34
C GLY A 52 5.42 14.80 -24.46
N GLU A 53 5.71 13.97 -25.47
CA GLU A 53 4.79 13.69 -26.57
C GLU A 53 4.36 12.21 -26.57
N GLY A 54 3.32 11.87 -27.33
CA GLY A 54 2.91 10.50 -27.65
C GLY A 54 2.10 9.72 -26.59
N PRO A 55 1.23 8.79 -27.03
CA PRO A 55 0.41 8.01 -26.12
C PRO A 55 1.28 7.07 -25.27
N VAL A 56 0.82 6.84 -24.04
CA VAL A 56 1.32 5.72 -23.25
C VAL A 56 0.89 4.45 -23.99
N GLY A 57 1.83 3.65 -24.46
CA GLY A 57 1.53 2.47 -25.27
C GLY A 57 1.89 1.17 -24.56
N GLY A 58 1.64 0.06 -25.24
CA GLY A 58 2.07 -1.26 -24.82
C GLY A 58 0.95 -2.27 -24.86
N GLY A 59 -0.14 -1.93 -24.17
CA GLY A 59 -1.31 -2.79 -24.01
C GLY A 59 -0.94 -4.14 -23.41
N GLY A 60 -1.93 -5.01 -23.27
CA GLY A 60 -1.66 -6.34 -22.76
C GLY A 60 -2.86 -7.08 -22.27
N ILE A 61 -2.59 -8.31 -21.87
CA ILE A 61 -3.50 -9.16 -21.12
C ILE A 61 -2.91 -9.40 -19.74
N GLY A 62 -3.75 -9.29 -18.71
CA GLY A 62 -3.34 -9.48 -17.34
C GLY A 62 -4.44 -10.04 -16.46
N LEU A 63 -4.06 -10.40 -15.24
CA LEU A 63 -4.93 -11.04 -14.26
C LEU A 63 -4.76 -10.34 -12.91
N ALA A 64 -5.86 -9.94 -12.28
CA ALA A 64 -5.84 -9.41 -10.91
C ALA A 64 -5.81 -10.55 -9.90
N LEU A 65 -5.01 -10.40 -8.85
CA LEU A 65 -4.80 -11.39 -7.81
C LEU A 65 -5.40 -10.94 -6.49
N ASP A 66 -5.92 -11.89 -5.71
CA ASP A 66 -6.44 -11.66 -4.36
C ASP A 66 -5.29 -11.58 -3.33
N LYS A 67 -4.37 -10.68 -3.65
CA LYS A 67 -3.20 -10.36 -2.85
C LYS A 67 -3.10 -8.85 -2.84
N MET A 68 -3.50 -8.24 -1.73
CA MET A 68 -3.76 -6.80 -1.68
C MET A 68 -2.53 -6.00 -1.26
N SER A 69 -2.47 -4.77 -1.75
CA SER A 69 -1.74 -3.67 -1.13
C SER A 69 -2.73 -2.75 -0.44
N TYR A 70 -2.31 -2.13 0.65
CA TYR A 70 -3.16 -1.32 1.50
C TYR A 70 -2.62 0.10 1.61
N THR A 71 -3.48 1.08 1.38
CA THR A 71 -3.18 2.49 1.62
C THR A 71 -4.21 3.05 2.58
N LEU A 72 -3.76 3.55 3.72
CA LEU A 72 -4.56 4.34 4.63
C LEU A 72 -4.17 5.80 4.45
N LEU A 73 -5.11 6.65 4.09
CA LEU A 73 -4.84 8.08 3.96
C LEU A 73 -5.93 8.97 4.54
N ARG A 74 -5.53 10.19 4.90
CA ARG A 74 -6.43 11.25 5.39
C ARG A 74 -5.98 12.58 4.83
N VAL A 75 -6.95 13.40 4.44
CA VAL A 75 -6.73 14.76 3.93
C VAL A 75 -7.19 15.76 4.98
N TYR A 76 -6.38 16.79 5.20
CA TYR A 76 -6.64 17.87 6.14
C TYR A 76 -6.64 19.20 5.40
N ASP A 77 -7.54 20.09 5.82
CA ASP A 77 -7.49 21.50 5.43
C ASP A 77 -6.34 22.18 6.17
N SER A 78 -5.16 22.14 5.56
CA SER A 78 -3.89 22.58 6.14
C SER A 78 -2.87 22.85 5.04
N GLN A 79 -2.03 23.85 5.27
CA GLN A 79 -0.92 24.26 4.39
C GLN A 79 0.41 23.60 4.75
N GLN A 80 0.40 22.66 5.71
CA GLN A 80 1.61 21.94 6.15
C GLN A 80 2.05 20.89 5.12
N GLU A 81 3.30 20.45 5.23
CA GLU A 81 3.85 19.42 4.34
C GLU A 81 3.13 18.07 4.49
N ASP A 82 3.02 17.34 3.37
CA ASP A 82 2.45 15.99 3.34
C ASP A 82 3.29 15.03 4.20
N VAL A 83 2.60 14.18 4.94
CA VAL A 83 3.17 13.25 5.90
C VAL A 83 3.07 11.84 5.35
N ILE A 84 4.21 11.27 4.94
CA ILE A 84 4.23 10.05 4.12
C ILE A 84 5.02 8.96 4.82
N TYR A 85 4.40 7.79 4.92
CA TYR A 85 4.92 6.62 5.60
C TYR A 85 4.81 5.36 4.73
N GLY A 86 5.80 4.49 4.86
CA GLY A 86 5.86 3.23 4.13
C GLY A 86 6.82 3.27 2.96
N GLU A 87 6.56 2.43 1.98
CA GLU A 87 7.42 2.26 0.81
C GLU A 87 7.24 3.40 -0.19
N ARG A 88 8.32 3.77 -0.88
CA ARG A 88 8.36 4.72 -2.00
C ARG A 88 7.84 6.14 -1.70
N PRO A 89 8.41 6.84 -0.70
CA PRO A 89 7.93 8.16 -0.29
C PRO A 89 8.02 9.22 -1.40
N GLN A 90 9.02 9.18 -2.30
CA GLN A 90 9.15 10.17 -3.37
C GLN A 90 8.09 9.96 -4.44
N LEU A 91 7.76 8.70 -4.74
CA LEU A 91 6.63 8.38 -5.63
C LEU A 91 5.32 8.91 -5.04
N ILE A 92 5.05 8.68 -3.76
CA ILE A 92 3.83 9.20 -3.11
C ILE A 92 3.79 10.74 -3.17
N LYS A 93 4.90 11.42 -2.88
CA LYS A 93 5.02 12.89 -3.02
C LYS A 93 4.77 13.39 -4.43
N HIS A 94 5.17 12.60 -5.44
CA HIS A 94 4.89 12.90 -6.84
C HIS A 94 3.41 12.76 -7.15
N ILE A 95 2.80 11.63 -6.80
CA ILE A 95 1.39 11.36 -7.07
C ILE A 95 0.45 12.35 -6.38
N ILE A 96 0.74 12.75 -5.13
CA ILE A 96 -0.02 13.82 -4.45
C ILE A 96 0.10 15.14 -5.24
N ALA A 97 1.29 15.50 -5.70
CA ALA A 97 1.50 16.72 -6.50
C ALA A 97 0.75 16.67 -7.85
N VAL A 98 0.76 15.53 -8.53
CA VAL A 98 -0.01 15.29 -9.76
C VAL A 98 -1.51 15.47 -9.51
N PHE A 99 -2.03 14.87 -8.43
CA PHE A 99 -3.45 14.97 -8.07
C PHE A 99 -3.85 16.42 -7.75
N LYS A 100 -3.01 17.15 -6.99
CA LYS A 100 -3.16 18.59 -6.73
C LYS A 100 -3.27 19.41 -8.02
N GLN A 101 -2.43 19.12 -9.03
CA GLN A 101 -2.52 19.78 -10.34
C GLN A 101 -3.79 19.40 -11.12
N CYS A 102 -4.24 18.13 -11.04
CA CYS A 102 -5.51 17.70 -11.64
C CYS A 102 -6.71 18.44 -11.03
N LEU A 103 -6.74 18.58 -9.69
CA LEU A 103 -7.78 19.34 -8.98
C LEU A 103 -7.80 20.82 -9.41
N LYS A 104 -6.62 21.43 -9.55
CA LYS A 104 -6.50 22.81 -10.03
C LYS A 104 -7.11 22.99 -11.43
N CYS A 105 -6.92 22.02 -12.33
CA CYS A 105 -7.48 22.07 -13.68
C CYS A 105 -9.02 22.09 -13.69
N ILE A 106 -9.65 21.42 -12.73
CA ILE A 106 -11.11 21.39 -12.57
C ILE A 106 -11.63 22.48 -11.63
N GLY A 107 -10.82 23.50 -11.29
CA GLY A 107 -11.25 24.64 -10.48
C GLY A 107 -11.34 24.38 -8.97
N THR A 108 -10.69 23.32 -8.47
CA THR A 108 -10.59 23.03 -7.03
C THR A 108 -9.25 23.53 -6.47
N GLN A 109 -9.28 24.21 -5.33
CA GLN A 109 -8.05 24.68 -4.67
C GLN A 109 -7.25 23.48 -4.12
N PRO A 110 -5.96 23.34 -4.45
CA PRO A 110 -5.16 22.18 -4.06
C PRO A 110 -4.48 22.33 -2.69
N GLU A 111 -4.98 23.23 -1.84
CA GLU A 111 -4.38 23.57 -0.55
C GLU A 111 -4.85 22.60 0.53
N PHE A 112 -4.15 21.47 0.60
CA PHE A 112 -4.40 20.47 1.63
C PHE A 112 -3.13 19.72 2.00
N GLN A 113 -3.12 19.20 3.22
CA GLN A 113 -2.12 18.27 3.71
C GLN A 113 -2.69 16.85 3.64
N THR A 114 -1.85 15.90 3.26
CA THR A 114 -2.19 14.47 3.27
C THR A 114 -1.32 13.73 4.25
N THR A 115 -1.91 12.88 5.09
CA THR A 115 -1.17 11.80 5.75
C THR A 115 -1.43 10.50 5.02
N VAL A 116 -0.38 9.78 4.63
CA VAL A 116 -0.46 8.53 3.88
C VAL A 116 0.38 7.46 4.56
N LEU A 117 -0.19 6.28 4.77
CA LEU A 117 0.53 5.05 5.07
C LEU A 117 0.25 4.03 3.96
N HIS A 118 1.28 3.57 3.30
CA HIS A 118 1.18 2.46 2.35
C HIS A 118 1.91 1.20 2.87
N SER A 119 1.32 0.03 2.66
CA SER A 119 1.90 -1.27 2.99
C SER A 119 1.55 -2.34 1.96
N ASN A 120 2.53 -3.13 1.56
CA ASN A 120 2.36 -4.28 0.67
C ASN A 120 2.30 -5.59 1.47
N THR A 121 1.52 -6.56 0.98
CA THR A 121 1.50 -7.93 1.56
C THR A 121 2.45 -8.89 0.86
N PHE A 122 3.20 -8.40 -0.13
CA PHE A 122 4.13 -9.14 -0.96
C PHE A 122 5.42 -8.33 -1.11
N ALA A 123 6.53 -9.01 -1.38
CA ALA A 123 7.82 -8.36 -1.50
C ALA A 123 7.87 -7.42 -2.71
N SER A 124 8.66 -6.36 -2.58
CA SER A 124 8.93 -5.43 -3.67
C SER A 124 9.63 -6.14 -4.84
N HIS A 125 9.33 -5.70 -6.06
CA HIS A 125 9.96 -6.17 -7.31
C HIS A 125 9.71 -7.65 -7.69
N CYS A 126 8.63 -8.28 -7.21
CA CYS A 126 8.21 -9.62 -7.66
C CYS A 126 7.39 -9.63 -8.97
N GLY A 127 7.44 -8.56 -9.77
CA GLY A 127 6.66 -8.45 -11.01
C GLY A 127 5.15 -8.34 -10.82
N LEU A 128 4.67 -7.97 -9.62
CA LEU A 128 3.24 -7.94 -9.25
C LEU A 128 2.59 -6.55 -9.32
N GLY A 129 3.29 -5.56 -9.91
CA GLY A 129 2.80 -4.19 -10.04
C GLY A 129 2.96 -3.32 -8.78
N SER A 130 3.95 -3.58 -7.92
CA SER A 130 4.15 -2.89 -6.63
C SER A 130 4.19 -1.36 -6.74
N THR A 131 4.93 -0.81 -7.70
CA THR A 131 5.05 0.65 -7.90
C THR A 131 3.70 1.28 -8.27
N SER A 132 3.02 0.70 -9.25
CA SER A 132 1.70 1.16 -9.69
C SER A 132 0.66 1.02 -8.57
N ASN A 133 0.74 -0.02 -7.73
CA ASN A 133 -0.16 -0.22 -6.59
C ASN A 133 -0.04 0.89 -5.53
N VAL A 134 1.17 1.33 -5.21
CA VAL A 134 1.40 2.50 -4.35
C VAL A 134 0.71 3.73 -4.94
N ALA A 135 0.96 4.01 -6.21
CA ALA A 135 0.40 5.19 -6.88
C ALA A 135 -1.12 5.15 -6.97
N LEU A 136 -1.72 3.99 -7.32
CA LEU A 136 -3.15 3.80 -7.37
C LEU A 136 -3.79 3.91 -5.99
N GLY A 137 -3.16 3.34 -4.96
CA GLY A 137 -3.64 3.44 -3.59
C GLY A 137 -3.81 4.89 -3.14
N VAL A 138 -2.82 5.73 -3.45
CA VAL A 138 -2.87 7.17 -3.18
C VAL A 138 -3.92 7.87 -4.05
N LEU A 139 -3.94 7.61 -5.37
CA LEU A 139 -4.90 8.22 -6.28
C LEU A 139 -6.36 7.91 -5.90
N TYR A 140 -6.68 6.65 -5.62
CA TYR A 140 -8.04 6.23 -5.25
C TYR A 140 -8.47 6.84 -3.92
N GLY A 141 -7.59 6.86 -2.91
CA GLY A 141 -7.93 7.44 -1.62
C GLY A 141 -8.06 8.96 -1.71
N LEU A 142 -7.17 9.67 -2.42
CA LEU A 142 -7.33 11.11 -2.66
C LEU A 142 -8.62 11.39 -3.42
N ASN A 143 -8.92 10.63 -4.48
CA ASN A 143 -10.15 10.78 -5.24
C ASN A 143 -11.38 10.63 -4.33
N GLN A 144 -11.42 9.60 -3.48
CA GLN A 144 -12.49 9.40 -2.52
C GLN A 144 -12.58 10.54 -1.49
N SER A 145 -11.45 11.05 -0.99
CA SER A 145 -11.42 12.20 -0.08
C SER A 145 -12.07 13.44 -0.69
N PHE A 146 -12.06 13.60 -2.01
CA PHE A 146 -12.71 14.72 -2.71
C PHE A 146 -14.08 14.38 -3.32
N ASN A 147 -14.73 13.28 -2.88
CA ASN A 147 -16.00 12.79 -3.41
C ASN A 147 -15.96 12.37 -4.90
N ASN A 148 -14.85 11.76 -5.30
CA ASN A 148 -14.60 11.17 -6.62
C ASN A 148 -14.71 12.14 -7.81
N PRO A 149 -13.91 13.22 -7.86
CA PRO A 149 -13.86 14.14 -9.01
C PRO A 149 -13.44 13.45 -10.32
N PHE A 150 -12.67 12.36 -10.23
CA PHE A 150 -12.18 11.61 -11.37
C PHE A 150 -12.76 10.19 -11.38
N SER A 151 -13.21 9.74 -12.54
CA SER A 151 -13.61 8.37 -12.79
C SER A 151 -12.42 7.42 -12.71
N ARG A 152 -12.69 6.13 -12.49
CA ARG A 152 -11.65 5.09 -12.46
C ARG A 152 -10.77 5.07 -13.72
N ASN A 153 -11.35 5.34 -14.89
CA ASN A 153 -10.59 5.42 -16.14
C ASN A 153 -9.70 6.68 -16.20
N GLU A 154 -10.18 7.82 -15.71
CA GLU A 154 -9.37 9.03 -15.59
C GLU A 154 -8.19 8.84 -14.63
N LEU A 155 -8.40 8.20 -13.47
CA LEU A 155 -7.31 7.88 -12.54
C LEU A 155 -6.22 7.01 -13.20
N ARG A 156 -6.62 6.06 -14.04
CA ARG A 156 -5.70 5.25 -14.83
C ARG A 156 -4.89 6.09 -15.81
N LEU A 157 -5.53 7.01 -16.55
CA LEU A 157 -4.82 7.89 -17.49
C LEU A 157 -3.90 8.88 -16.77
N ILE A 158 -4.29 9.35 -15.59
CA ILE A 158 -3.46 10.18 -14.72
C ILE A 158 -2.19 9.40 -14.32
N LEU A 159 -2.33 8.17 -13.81
CA LEU A 159 -1.16 7.34 -13.49
C LEU A 159 -0.32 7.06 -14.73
N ALA A 160 -0.96 6.63 -15.82
CA ALA A 160 -0.30 6.32 -17.06
C ALA A 160 0.56 7.50 -17.50
N SER A 161 0.07 8.74 -17.46
CA SER A 161 0.80 9.93 -17.93
C SER A 161 1.90 10.40 -16.98
N ASN A 162 1.85 10.00 -15.70
CA ASN A 162 2.72 10.51 -14.64
C ASN A 162 3.58 9.42 -13.97
N TYR A 163 3.68 8.24 -14.59
CA TYR A 163 4.43 7.13 -14.03
C TYR A 163 5.93 7.44 -13.96
N VAL A 164 6.47 7.30 -12.76
CA VAL A 164 7.88 7.50 -12.41
C VAL A 164 8.31 6.41 -11.44
N GLU A 165 9.61 6.18 -11.36
CA GLU A 165 10.22 5.30 -10.37
C GLU A 165 11.19 6.09 -9.49
N GLU A 166 11.53 5.52 -8.33
CA GLU A 166 12.59 6.06 -7.49
C GLU A 166 13.94 5.60 -8.03
N SER A 167 14.87 6.54 -8.22
CA SER A 167 16.18 6.26 -8.80
C SER A 167 16.99 5.36 -7.87
N LYS A 168 17.50 4.26 -8.42
CA LYS A 168 18.47 3.38 -7.75
C LYS A 168 19.88 3.99 -7.70
N GLU A 169 20.19 4.91 -8.60
CA GLU A 169 21.52 5.54 -8.71
C GLU A 169 21.64 6.79 -7.83
N GLU A 170 20.54 7.51 -7.64
CA GLU A 170 20.52 8.78 -6.91
C GLU A 170 19.41 8.77 -5.85
N GLU A 171 19.81 8.56 -4.60
CA GLU A 171 18.89 8.48 -3.47
C GLU A 171 17.99 9.72 -3.37
N GLY A 172 16.68 9.49 -3.24
CA GLY A 172 15.68 10.56 -3.11
C GLY A 172 15.27 11.23 -4.42
N LYS A 173 15.78 10.80 -5.58
CA LYS A 173 15.35 11.32 -6.89
C LYS A 173 14.39 10.38 -7.61
N LEU A 174 13.67 10.96 -8.57
CA LEU A 174 12.77 10.24 -9.47
C LEU A 174 13.41 10.08 -10.85
N CYS A 175 13.03 9.02 -11.55
CA CYS A 175 13.33 8.80 -12.96
C CYS A 175 12.07 8.39 -13.73
N TYR A 176 12.10 8.53 -15.05
CA TYR A 176 11.01 8.05 -15.91
C TYR A 176 10.93 6.53 -15.87
N GLY A 177 9.72 6.00 -15.63
CA GLY A 177 9.43 4.58 -15.72
C GLY A 177 8.50 4.26 -16.90
N TYR A 178 8.26 2.97 -17.13
CA TYR A 178 7.33 2.48 -18.15
C TYR A 178 6.07 1.91 -17.50
N GLU A 179 4.91 2.41 -17.91
CA GLU A 179 3.61 1.92 -17.47
C GLU A 179 2.81 1.42 -18.67
N THR A 180 2.34 0.19 -18.60
CA THR A 180 1.53 -0.48 -19.62
C THR A 180 0.03 -0.34 -19.37
N SER A 181 -0.32 0.32 -18.25
CA SER A 181 -1.66 0.41 -17.68
C SER A 181 -2.31 -0.92 -17.29
N MET A 182 -1.56 -2.02 -17.33
CA MET A 182 -2.03 -3.33 -16.85
C MET A 182 -2.41 -3.27 -15.38
N THR A 183 -1.55 -2.70 -14.53
CA THR A 183 -1.85 -2.63 -13.10
C THR A 183 -3.06 -1.75 -12.82
N ALA A 184 -3.10 -0.57 -13.42
CA ALA A 184 -4.22 0.34 -13.28
C ALA A 184 -5.54 -0.30 -13.74
N THR A 185 -5.52 -1.09 -14.80
CA THR A 185 -6.72 -1.76 -15.31
C THR A 185 -7.16 -2.91 -14.39
N GLY A 186 -6.23 -3.70 -13.87
CA GLY A 186 -6.54 -4.71 -12.85
C GLY A 186 -7.21 -4.11 -11.62
N ALA A 187 -6.78 -2.92 -11.20
CA ALA A 187 -7.42 -2.17 -10.13
C ALA A 187 -8.81 -1.63 -10.51
N ILE A 188 -9.12 -1.42 -11.80
CA ILE A 188 -10.47 -1.00 -12.21
C ILE A 188 -11.44 -2.17 -12.16
N SER A 189 -11.06 -3.28 -12.79
CA SER A 189 -12.01 -4.32 -13.18
C SER A 189 -11.90 -5.62 -12.42
N GLY A 190 -10.78 -5.85 -11.73
CA GLY A 190 -10.42 -7.21 -11.32
C GLY A 190 -10.37 -8.16 -12.52
N GLY A 191 -10.46 -9.45 -12.21
CA GLY A 191 -10.54 -10.56 -13.13
C GLY A 191 -9.38 -10.61 -14.12
N MET A 192 -9.66 -11.21 -15.27
CA MET A 192 -8.81 -11.10 -16.45
C MET A 192 -9.24 -9.89 -17.27
N TYR A 193 -8.26 -9.11 -17.70
CA TYR A 193 -8.47 -7.87 -18.43
C TYR A 193 -7.56 -7.77 -19.64
N VAL A 194 -8.04 -7.02 -20.64
CA VAL A 194 -7.36 -6.79 -21.90
C VAL A 194 -7.37 -5.29 -22.21
N ILE A 195 -6.21 -4.76 -22.61
CA ILE A 195 -5.97 -3.31 -22.78
C ILE A 195 -5.37 -3.05 -24.15
N ASN A 196 -5.89 -2.00 -24.81
CA ASN A 196 -5.38 -1.58 -26.10
C ASN A 196 -3.91 -1.14 -26.05
N ASP A 197 -3.14 -1.37 -27.12
CA ASP A 197 -1.73 -0.94 -27.22
C ASP A 197 -1.55 0.51 -27.67
N GLN A 198 -2.54 1.09 -28.37
CA GLN A 198 -2.38 2.41 -29.00
C GLN A 198 -2.83 3.59 -28.13
N ASP A 199 -4.01 3.50 -27.52
CA ASP A 199 -4.61 4.57 -26.69
C ASP A 199 -4.88 4.11 -25.26
N LEU A 200 -4.44 2.91 -24.93
CA LEU A 200 -4.78 2.18 -23.72
C LEU A 200 -6.27 2.10 -23.47
N SER A 201 -7.17 2.27 -24.44
CA SER A 201 -8.60 2.14 -24.18
C SER A 201 -8.89 0.80 -23.50
N TYR A 202 -9.75 0.86 -22.50
CA TYR A 202 -10.20 -0.32 -21.79
C TYR A 202 -11.10 -1.11 -22.72
N ILE A 203 -10.65 -2.29 -23.15
CA ILE A 203 -11.39 -3.09 -24.14
C ILE A 203 -12.45 -3.90 -23.41
N ARG A 204 -12.05 -4.68 -22.40
CA ARG A 204 -12.96 -5.56 -21.66
C ARG A 204 -12.29 -6.16 -20.41
N SER A 205 -13.08 -6.37 -19.36
CA SER A 205 -12.85 -7.49 -18.44
C SER A 205 -13.77 -8.63 -18.83
N SER A 206 -13.22 -9.83 -18.81
CA SER A 206 -14.06 -11.00 -18.91
C SER A 206 -15.00 -11.03 -17.71
N GLN A 207 -16.32 -11.04 -17.93
CA GLN A 207 -17.25 -11.47 -16.89
C GLN A 207 -17.13 -12.99 -16.74
N VAL A 208 -15.94 -13.49 -16.39
CA VAL A 208 -15.83 -14.82 -15.84
C VAL A 208 -16.42 -14.69 -14.45
N ASN A 209 -17.55 -15.34 -14.21
CA ASN A 209 -18.26 -15.23 -12.95
C ASN A 209 -17.38 -15.78 -11.80
N ASP A 210 -17.63 -15.28 -10.58
CA ASP A 210 -16.86 -15.67 -9.39
C ASP A 210 -16.87 -17.19 -9.17
N GLU A 211 -17.97 -17.86 -9.53
CA GLU A 211 -18.11 -19.31 -9.47
C GLU A 211 -17.06 -20.02 -10.34
N MET A 212 -16.84 -19.58 -11.58
CA MET A 212 -15.85 -20.20 -12.45
C MET A 212 -14.41 -19.88 -12.00
N LEU A 213 -14.13 -18.66 -11.55
CA LEU A 213 -12.78 -18.29 -11.08
C LEU A 213 -12.40 -18.96 -9.75
N SER A 214 -13.38 -19.26 -8.90
CA SER A 214 -13.17 -20.01 -7.64
C SER A 214 -12.63 -21.43 -7.85
N LYS A 215 -12.77 -21.98 -9.06
CA LYS A 215 -12.24 -23.29 -9.45
C LYS A 215 -10.73 -23.27 -9.71
N PHE A 216 -10.08 -22.12 -9.59
CA PHE A 216 -8.65 -21.98 -9.85
C PHE A 216 -7.89 -21.41 -8.65
N LYS A 217 -6.65 -21.86 -8.48
CA LYS A 217 -5.66 -21.34 -7.53
C LYS A 217 -4.45 -20.82 -8.30
N VAL A 218 -3.85 -19.76 -7.80
CA VAL A 218 -2.65 -19.15 -8.39
C VAL A 218 -1.46 -19.44 -7.48
N PHE A 219 -0.45 -20.10 -8.03
CA PHE A 219 0.81 -20.42 -7.38
C PHE A 219 1.90 -19.50 -7.92
N ILE A 220 2.60 -18.80 -7.02
CA ILE A 220 3.70 -17.91 -7.39
C ILE A 220 5.01 -18.53 -6.96
N PHE A 221 5.91 -18.68 -7.93
CA PHE A 221 7.23 -19.25 -7.76
C PHE A 221 8.31 -18.21 -7.96
N SER A 222 9.42 -18.36 -7.24
CA SER A 222 10.66 -17.61 -7.46
C SER A 222 11.84 -18.58 -7.61
N PRO A 223 12.93 -18.18 -8.27
CA PRO A 223 14.15 -18.99 -8.26
C PRO A 223 14.70 -19.11 -6.84
N ASN A 224 15.13 -20.32 -6.46
CA ASN A 224 15.65 -20.56 -5.12
C ASN A 224 16.90 -19.70 -4.81
N LYS A 225 16.89 -19.05 -3.64
CA LYS A 225 17.89 -18.06 -3.18
C LYS A 225 19.23 -18.64 -2.78
N GLU A 226 19.32 -19.93 -2.40
CA GLU A 226 20.54 -20.54 -1.86
C GLU A 226 21.63 -20.80 -2.90
N LYS A 227 21.30 -20.78 -4.20
CA LYS A 227 22.24 -21.12 -5.28
C LYS A 227 22.58 -19.96 -6.23
N TYR A 228 21.83 -18.86 -6.20
CA TYR A 228 21.99 -17.74 -7.12
C TYR A 228 21.59 -16.44 -6.43
N GLU A 229 22.44 -15.41 -6.52
CA GLU A 229 22.01 -14.06 -6.23
C GLU A 229 20.88 -13.69 -7.20
N THR A 230 19.75 -13.26 -6.66
CA THR A 230 18.69 -12.65 -7.48
C THR A 230 19.26 -11.33 -7.98
N VAL A 231 19.83 -11.34 -9.19
CA VAL A 231 20.22 -10.10 -9.86
C VAL A 231 18.92 -9.36 -10.13
N GLN A 232 18.60 -8.37 -9.30
CA GLN A 232 17.61 -7.38 -9.65
C GLN A 232 18.08 -6.73 -10.95
N ILE A 233 17.29 -6.92 -12.01
CA ILE A 233 17.52 -6.20 -13.25
C ILE A 233 17.40 -4.71 -12.92
N CYS A 234 18.49 -3.98 -13.19
CA CYS A 234 18.53 -2.54 -12.99
C CYS A 234 17.65 -1.87 -14.05
N ASP A 235 17.13 -0.68 -13.78
CA ASP A 235 16.16 -0.02 -14.65
C ASP A 235 16.72 0.21 -16.07
N LYS A 236 18.04 0.44 -16.20
CA LYS A 236 18.74 0.54 -17.50
C LYS A 236 18.77 -0.78 -18.27
N ASP A 237 18.95 -1.91 -17.57
CA ASP A 237 18.93 -3.24 -18.18
C ASP A 237 17.50 -3.64 -18.54
N GLU A 238 16.49 -3.26 -17.73
CA GLU A 238 15.06 -3.45 -18.05
C GLU A 238 14.68 -2.68 -19.32
N VAL A 239 15.14 -1.43 -19.47
CA VAL A 239 14.98 -0.66 -20.71
C VAL A 239 15.64 -1.38 -21.88
N ASP A 240 16.90 -1.80 -21.78
CA ASP A 240 17.58 -2.45 -22.91
C ASP A 240 16.96 -3.82 -23.26
N LEU A 241 16.46 -4.57 -22.26
CA LEU A 241 15.73 -5.82 -22.45
C LEU A 241 14.39 -5.60 -23.18
N LEU A 242 13.55 -4.69 -22.67
CA LEU A 242 12.20 -4.40 -23.19
C LEU A 242 12.23 -3.63 -24.52
N VAL A 243 13.13 -2.65 -24.65
CA VAL A 243 13.14 -1.66 -25.73
C VAL A 243 14.07 -2.06 -26.88
N ARG A 244 15.20 -2.72 -26.63
CA ARG A 244 16.14 -3.12 -27.72
C ARG A 244 16.01 -4.58 -28.11
N GLY A 245 15.65 -5.45 -27.18
CA GLY A 245 15.51 -6.89 -27.42
C GLY A 245 14.14 -7.35 -27.93
N GLY A 246 13.05 -6.78 -27.41
CA GLY A 246 11.68 -7.25 -27.68
C GLY A 246 10.93 -6.49 -28.79
N LYS A 247 11.43 -5.34 -29.25
CA LYS A 247 10.72 -4.49 -30.23
C LYS A 247 10.59 -5.11 -31.63
N SER A 248 11.63 -5.74 -32.17
CA SER A 248 11.55 -6.38 -33.49
C SER A 248 10.56 -7.55 -33.49
N ASP A 249 10.61 -8.38 -32.45
CA ASP A 249 9.89 -9.64 -32.39
C ASP A 249 8.43 -9.45 -31.94
N SER A 250 8.17 -8.42 -31.11
CA SER A 250 6.79 -8.04 -30.75
C SER A 250 6.02 -7.47 -31.95
N VAL A 251 6.66 -6.66 -32.79
CA VAL A 251 6.02 -6.10 -34.00
C VAL A 251 5.70 -7.22 -35.02
N GLN A 252 6.59 -8.21 -35.17
CA GLN A 252 6.35 -9.34 -36.08
C GLN A 252 5.22 -10.27 -35.60
N SER A 253 5.03 -10.42 -34.29
CA SER A 253 4.01 -11.31 -33.68
C SER A 253 2.70 -10.61 -33.34
N GLU A 254 2.57 -9.30 -33.57
CA GLU A 254 1.42 -8.49 -33.15
C GLU A 254 0.08 -9.02 -33.69
N THR A 255 0.04 -9.35 -34.98
CA THR A 255 -1.19 -9.83 -35.64
C THR A 255 -1.62 -11.21 -35.12
N GLU A 256 -0.66 -12.10 -34.87
CA GLU A 256 -0.90 -13.43 -34.30
C GLU A 256 -1.45 -13.31 -32.87
N LYS A 257 -0.81 -12.49 -32.03
CA LYS A 257 -1.27 -12.23 -30.66
C LYS A 257 -2.67 -11.65 -30.62
N LYS A 258 -2.99 -10.70 -31.51
CA LYS A 258 -4.34 -10.13 -31.64
C LYS A 258 -5.36 -11.20 -32.00
N ASN A 259 -5.04 -12.09 -32.94
CA ASN A 259 -5.94 -13.19 -33.31
C ASN A 259 -6.22 -14.14 -32.13
N ILE A 260 -5.20 -14.56 -31.39
CA ILE A 260 -5.37 -15.47 -30.25
C ILE A 260 -6.23 -14.81 -29.17
N ILE A 261 -5.96 -13.55 -28.81
CA ILE A 261 -6.73 -12.85 -27.77
C ILE A 261 -8.20 -12.69 -28.18
N PHE A 262 -8.47 -12.25 -29.41
CA PHE A 262 -9.84 -12.02 -29.83
C PHE A 262 -10.61 -13.33 -30.04
N LYS A 263 -10.05 -14.27 -30.81
CA LYS A 263 -10.75 -15.48 -31.23
C LYS A 263 -10.81 -16.55 -30.15
N ASP A 264 -9.73 -16.70 -29.39
CA ASP A 264 -9.54 -17.87 -28.53
C ASP A 264 -9.70 -17.53 -27.04
N ILE A 265 -9.67 -16.24 -26.68
CA ILE A 265 -9.89 -15.76 -25.31
C ILE A 265 -11.21 -14.97 -25.17
N LEU A 266 -11.38 -13.87 -25.91
CA LEU A 266 -12.49 -12.94 -25.66
C LEU A 266 -13.84 -13.42 -26.22
N ILE A 267 -13.87 -14.04 -27.41
CA ILE A 267 -15.10 -14.56 -28.01
C ILE A 267 -15.64 -15.77 -27.22
N PRO A 268 -14.83 -16.78 -26.83
CA PRO A 268 -15.34 -17.96 -26.10
C PRO A 268 -16.00 -17.60 -24.77
N GLN A 269 -15.52 -16.55 -24.10
CA GLN A 269 -16.10 -16.03 -22.85
C GLN A 269 -17.51 -15.44 -23.00
N LEU A 270 -17.97 -15.17 -24.22
CA LEU A 270 -19.37 -14.77 -24.46
C LEU A 270 -20.34 -15.94 -24.40
N SER A 271 -19.83 -17.18 -24.41
CA SER A 271 -20.64 -18.40 -24.36
C SER A 271 -20.79 -18.91 -22.94
N SER A 272 -22.00 -19.32 -22.56
CA SER A 272 -22.26 -20.03 -21.30
C SER A 272 -21.62 -21.43 -21.24
N LYS A 273 -21.06 -21.92 -22.35
CA LYS A 273 -20.32 -23.19 -22.47
C LYS A 273 -18.81 -22.99 -22.65
N CYS A 274 -18.27 -21.86 -22.19
CA CYS A 274 -16.85 -21.53 -22.34
C CYS A 274 -15.96 -22.62 -21.72
N ASP A 275 -15.10 -23.23 -22.53
CA ASP A 275 -14.09 -24.19 -22.07
C ASP A 275 -12.81 -23.44 -21.67
N MET A 276 -12.52 -23.44 -20.37
CA MET A 276 -11.36 -22.74 -19.81
C MET A 276 -10.02 -23.37 -20.21
N SER A 277 -10.00 -24.64 -20.63
CA SER A 277 -8.77 -25.29 -21.11
C SER A 277 -8.28 -24.64 -22.42
N ILE A 278 -9.21 -24.24 -23.30
CA ILE A 278 -8.91 -23.55 -24.55
C ILE A 278 -8.33 -22.16 -24.26
N ILE A 279 -8.93 -21.42 -23.33
CA ILE A 279 -8.43 -20.11 -22.89
C ILE A 279 -7.03 -20.26 -22.29
N GLY A 280 -6.82 -21.28 -21.47
CA GLY A 280 -5.52 -21.59 -20.87
C GLY A 280 -4.43 -21.85 -21.91
N GLN A 281 -4.72 -22.72 -22.89
CA GLN A 281 -3.81 -23.02 -23.99
C GLN A 281 -3.51 -21.76 -24.84
N SER A 282 -4.51 -20.92 -25.08
CA SER A 282 -4.35 -19.67 -25.83
C SER A 282 -3.46 -18.67 -25.08
N ILE A 283 -3.58 -18.58 -23.76
CA ILE A 283 -2.70 -17.76 -22.92
C ILE A 283 -1.27 -18.29 -22.95
N LEU A 284 -1.07 -19.61 -22.96
CA LEU A 284 0.25 -20.20 -23.14
C LEU A 284 0.85 -19.82 -24.48
N ASP A 285 0.08 -19.97 -25.56
CA ASP A 285 0.56 -19.67 -26.91
C ASP A 285 0.93 -18.17 -27.03
N LEU A 286 0.21 -17.29 -26.33
CA LEU A 286 0.56 -15.86 -26.19
C LEU A 286 1.84 -15.58 -25.40
N GLN A 287 2.17 -16.43 -24.43
CA GLN A 287 3.40 -16.33 -23.62
C GLN A 287 4.61 -16.86 -24.38
N LEU A 288 4.42 -17.88 -25.23
CA LEU A 288 5.49 -18.49 -26.01
C LEU A 288 5.67 -17.83 -27.39
N SER A 289 4.74 -16.97 -27.81
CA SER A 289 4.84 -16.20 -29.06
C SER A 289 5.55 -14.86 -28.87
N GLY A 290 6.62 -14.65 -29.63
CA GLY A 290 7.33 -13.38 -29.75
C GLY A 290 8.24 -13.04 -28.56
N GLY A 291 8.32 -11.75 -28.21
CA GLY A 291 9.37 -11.20 -27.33
C GLY A 291 9.47 -11.76 -25.91
N LYS A 292 8.49 -12.53 -25.42
CA LYS A 292 8.47 -13.04 -24.05
C LYS A 292 9.44 -14.20 -23.82
N ASP A 293 9.62 -15.07 -24.81
CA ASP A 293 10.65 -16.11 -24.80
C ASP A 293 12.06 -15.49 -24.73
N VAL A 294 12.26 -14.39 -25.46
CA VAL A 294 13.50 -13.61 -25.43
C VAL A 294 13.73 -12.99 -24.04
N GLU A 295 12.70 -12.46 -23.39
CA GLU A 295 12.80 -11.94 -22.02
C GLU A 295 13.22 -13.04 -21.02
N ILE A 296 12.59 -14.22 -21.08
CA ILE A 296 12.90 -15.34 -20.19
C ILE A 296 14.35 -15.78 -20.38
N LYS A 297 14.79 -15.96 -21.64
CA LYS A 297 16.15 -16.40 -21.97
C LYS A 297 17.25 -15.43 -21.52
N LYS A 298 16.93 -14.14 -21.37
CA LYS A 298 17.88 -13.14 -20.89
C LYS A 298 17.93 -13.02 -19.36
N GLN A 299 17.02 -13.66 -18.63
CA GLN A 299 17.11 -13.76 -17.17
C GLN A 299 18.28 -14.65 -16.76
N PRO A 300 19.03 -14.30 -15.70
CA PRO A 300 20.00 -15.22 -15.09
C PRO A 300 19.36 -16.55 -14.63
N SER A 301 18.09 -16.53 -14.26
CA SER A 301 17.30 -17.72 -13.89
C SER A 301 16.45 -18.28 -15.04
N GLY A 302 16.69 -17.84 -16.28
CA GLY A 302 15.86 -18.16 -17.45
C GLY A 302 15.67 -19.65 -17.69
N GLU A 303 16.74 -20.44 -17.54
CA GLU A 303 16.68 -21.91 -17.72
C GLU A 303 15.72 -22.58 -16.73
N LYS A 304 15.70 -22.13 -15.47
CA LYS A 304 14.81 -22.68 -14.42
C LYS A 304 13.36 -22.31 -14.68
N ILE A 305 13.14 -21.04 -15.04
CA ILE A 305 11.84 -20.53 -15.43
C ILE A 305 11.31 -21.35 -16.60
N LEU A 306 12.10 -21.51 -17.66
CA LEU A 306 11.73 -22.29 -18.84
C LEU A 306 11.50 -23.77 -18.50
N SER A 307 12.30 -24.36 -17.61
CA SER A 307 12.15 -25.73 -17.15
C SER A 307 10.81 -25.95 -16.44
N LEU A 308 10.43 -25.07 -15.52
CA LEU A 308 9.13 -25.11 -14.84
C LEU A 308 7.97 -24.89 -15.83
N LEU A 309 8.06 -23.89 -16.71
CA LEU A 309 7.03 -23.61 -17.71
C LEU A 309 6.84 -24.79 -18.67
N THR A 310 7.93 -25.47 -19.05
CA THR A 310 7.88 -26.67 -19.90
C THR A 310 7.20 -27.84 -19.18
N HIS A 311 7.46 -28.02 -17.88
CA HIS A 311 6.75 -29.02 -17.08
C HIS A 311 5.24 -28.73 -17.02
N CYS A 312 4.87 -27.47 -16.77
CA CYS A 312 3.47 -27.05 -16.71
C CYS A 312 2.71 -27.34 -18.00
N LYS A 313 3.38 -27.38 -19.16
CA LYS A 313 2.79 -27.80 -20.45
C LYS A 313 2.26 -29.22 -20.46
N THR A 314 2.88 -30.10 -19.70
CA THR A 314 2.45 -31.50 -19.58
C THR A 314 1.59 -31.76 -18.33
N PHE A 315 1.43 -30.75 -17.48
CA PHE A 315 0.67 -30.88 -16.25
C PHE A 315 -0.79 -30.52 -16.51
N GLU A 316 -1.65 -31.54 -16.61
CA GLU A 316 -3.08 -31.42 -16.99
C GLU A 316 -3.86 -30.37 -16.17
N ASN A 317 -3.49 -30.17 -14.91
CA ASN A 317 -4.17 -29.22 -14.03
C ASN A 317 -3.66 -27.78 -14.14
N ALA A 318 -2.54 -27.50 -14.82
CA ALA A 318 -2.07 -26.14 -15.04
C ALA A 318 -2.79 -25.53 -16.25
N VAL A 319 -3.50 -24.43 -16.00
CA VAL A 319 -4.30 -23.74 -17.03
C VAL A 319 -3.64 -22.46 -17.52
N VAL A 320 -2.92 -21.73 -16.69
CA VAL A 320 -2.19 -20.53 -17.11
C VAL A 320 -0.84 -20.51 -16.44
N TYR A 321 0.25 -20.33 -17.18
CA TYR A 321 1.56 -20.21 -16.59
C TYR A 321 2.45 -19.31 -17.44
N GLY A 322 3.38 -18.63 -16.78
CA GLY A 322 4.22 -17.64 -17.43
C GLY A 322 5.08 -16.88 -16.43
N MET A 323 6.04 -16.12 -16.94
CA MET A 323 6.85 -15.21 -16.15
C MET A 323 6.15 -13.85 -16.04
N SER A 324 5.96 -13.33 -14.83
CA SER A 324 5.31 -12.03 -14.62
C SER A 324 6.23 -10.88 -15.01
N SER A 325 5.79 -9.98 -15.91
CA SER A 325 6.60 -8.82 -16.33
C SER A 325 8.00 -9.26 -16.75
N ILE A 326 9.06 -8.52 -16.46
CA ILE A 326 10.44 -8.96 -16.74
C ILE A 326 10.96 -10.07 -15.81
N GLY A 327 10.14 -10.70 -14.97
CA GLY A 327 10.59 -11.76 -14.06
C GLY A 327 11.29 -11.27 -12.80
N PRO A 328 11.85 -12.19 -11.97
CA PRO A 328 11.97 -13.64 -12.23
C PRO A 328 10.77 -14.46 -11.71
N SER A 329 9.73 -13.81 -11.19
CA SER A 329 8.57 -14.52 -10.63
C SER A 329 7.79 -15.26 -11.72
N THR A 330 7.56 -16.55 -11.49
CA THR A 330 6.82 -17.44 -12.37
C THR A 330 5.47 -17.76 -11.75
N ILE A 331 4.41 -17.68 -12.54
CA ILE A 331 3.07 -18.01 -12.11
C ILE A 331 2.65 -19.35 -12.71
N VAL A 332 1.91 -20.12 -11.92
CA VAL A 332 1.11 -21.24 -12.40
C VAL A 332 -0.29 -21.14 -11.79
N VAL A 333 -1.29 -20.96 -12.62
CA VAL A 333 -2.71 -21.06 -12.28
C VAL A 333 -3.13 -22.51 -12.53
N CYS A 334 -3.65 -23.17 -11.51
CA CYS A 334 -4.11 -24.55 -11.59
C CYS A 334 -5.56 -24.69 -11.14
N SER A 335 -6.16 -25.83 -11.45
CA SER A 335 -7.41 -26.28 -10.83
C SER A 335 -7.31 -26.27 -9.30
N SER A 336 -8.40 -25.90 -8.62
CA SER A 336 -8.44 -25.67 -7.16
C SER A 336 -8.20 -26.91 -6.31
N ASP A 337 -8.36 -28.10 -6.86
CA ASP A 337 -8.09 -29.39 -6.24
C ASP A 337 -6.59 -29.71 -6.14
N VAL A 338 -5.74 -29.02 -6.91
CA VAL A 338 -4.28 -29.17 -6.80
C VAL A 338 -3.80 -28.75 -5.41
N SER A 339 -3.05 -29.65 -4.77
CA SER A 339 -2.53 -29.43 -3.42
C SER A 339 -1.29 -28.54 -3.43
N GLN A 340 -1.10 -27.77 -2.35
CA GLN A 340 0.13 -26.99 -2.13
C GLN A 340 1.38 -27.87 -2.16
N GLN A 341 1.32 -29.06 -1.54
CA GLN A 341 2.45 -29.98 -1.45
C GLN A 341 2.92 -30.46 -2.82
N GLN A 342 1.98 -30.81 -3.70
CA GLN A 342 2.28 -31.19 -5.08
C GLN A 342 3.01 -30.07 -5.83
N MET A 343 2.55 -28.83 -5.70
CA MET A 343 3.18 -27.68 -6.36
C MET A 343 4.55 -27.34 -5.78
N ILE A 344 4.77 -27.54 -4.47
CA ILE A 344 6.09 -27.42 -3.85
C ILE A 344 7.07 -28.46 -4.43
N GLU A 345 6.62 -29.71 -4.60
CA GLU A 345 7.45 -30.78 -5.16
C GLU A 345 7.81 -30.51 -6.62
N ILE A 346 6.85 -30.06 -7.44
CA ILE A 346 7.11 -29.61 -8.81
C ILE A 346 8.12 -28.46 -8.81
N GLY A 347 7.92 -27.42 -8.00
CA GLY A 347 8.86 -26.30 -7.91
C GLY A 347 10.28 -26.74 -7.58
N LYS A 348 10.45 -27.62 -6.57
CA LYS A 348 11.75 -28.16 -6.16
C LYS A 348 12.47 -28.90 -7.27
N GLN A 349 11.76 -29.68 -8.10
CA GLN A 349 12.35 -30.37 -9.26
C GLN A 349 12.98 -29.38 -10.25
N HIS A 350 12.46 -28.16 -10.31
CA HIS A 350 12.91 -27.11 -11.23
C HIS A 350 13.72 -25.99 -10.54
N CYS A 351 14.17 -26.21 -9.29
CA CYS A 351 14.92 -25.21 -8.50
C CYS A 351 14.15 -23.89 -8.29
N MET A 352 12.82 -23.99 -8.14
CA MET A 352 11.91 -22.89 -7.88
C MET A 352 11.22 -23.07 -6.53
N ASP A 353 11.21 -22.04 -5.71
CA ASP A 353 10.52 -22.03 -4.41
C ASP A 353 9.10 -21.46 -4.59
N LEU A 354 8.11 -22.11 -3.96
CA LEU A 354 6.76 -21.57 -3.89
C LEU A 354 6.73 -20.43 -2.86
N GLU A 355 6.57 -19.20 -3.34
CA GLU A 355 6.55 -17.99 -2.50
C GLU A 355 5.21 -17.84 -1.77
N PHE A 356 4.11 -17.95 -2.50
CA PHE A 356 2.77 -17.91 -1.92
C PHE A 356 1.70 -18.45 -2.89
N ILE A 357 0.52 -18.70 -2.33
CA ILE A 357 -0.70 -19.11 -3.05
C ILE A 357 -1.73 -18.00 -2.90
N THR A 358 -2.45 -17.70 -3.98
CA THR A 358 -3.55 -16.73 -4.00
C THR A 358 -4.65 -17.19 -4.95
N SER A 359 -5.71 -16.40 -5.07
CA SER A 359 -6.81 -16.59 -6.02
C SER A 359 -6.88 -15.40 -6.99
N ILE A 360 -7.83 -15.45 -7.91
CA ILE A 360 -8.10 -14.37 -8.85
C ILE A 360 -9.02 -13.37 -8.15
N ASN A 361 -8.61 -12.10 -8.08
CA ASN A 361 -9.45 -11.04 -7.55
C ASN A 361 -10.43 -10.57 -8.64
N THR A 362 -11.72 -10.46 -8.34
CA THR A 362 -12.75 -10.04 -9.31
C THR A 362 -13.34 -8.66 -9.05
N SER A 363 -13.09 -8.10 -7.87
CA SER A 363 -13.66 -6.81 -7.44
C SER A 363 -12.86 -5.59 -7.88
N GLY A 364 -11.57 -5.77 -8.19
CA GLY A 364 -10.64 -4.66 -8.42
C GLY A 364 -10.34 -3.91 -7.11
N ALA A 365 -10.10 -2.61 -7.24
CA ALA A 365 -9.83 -1.73 -6.11
C ALA A 365 -11.08 -1.49 -5.26
N VAL A 366 -10.90 -1.60 -3.95
CA VAL A 366 -11.93 -1.30 -2.95
C VAL A 366 -11.48 -0.09 -2.14
N VAL A 367 -12.39 0.87 -1.96
CA VAL A 367 -12.17 2.03 -1.10
C VAL A 367 -13.26 2.08 -0.05
N GLN A 368 -12.86 2.20 1.21
CA GLN A 368 -13.75 2.35 2.35
C GLN A 368 -13.43 3.65 3.06
N SER A 369 -14.47 4.43 3.35
CA SER A 369 -14.38 5.66 4.12
C SER A 369 -14.90 5.41 5.54
N PHE A 370 -14.18 5.90 6.54
CA PHE A 370 -14.63 5.89 7.93
C PHE A 370 -14.17 7.12 8.67
N ASP A 371 -14.88 7.46 9.74
CA ASP A 371 -14.48 8.56 10.59
C ASP A 371 -13.18 8.22 11.32
N PHE A 372 -12.36 9.24 11.56
CA PHE A 372 -11.15 9.07 12.35
C PHE A 372 -11.52 8.68 13.79
N PRO A 373 -10.84 7.70 14.43
CA PRO A 373 -11.18 7.29 15.79
C PRO A 373 -11.09 8.46 16.77
N LYS A 374 -12.03 8.52 17.72
CA LYS A 374 -11.96 9.49 18.82
C LYS A 374 -10.67 9.31 19.60
N LEU A 375 -9.93 10.39 19.82
CA LEU A 375 -8.71 10.41 20.60
C LEU A 375 -9.03 10.80 22.04
N ILE A 376 -8.88 9.84 22.96
CA ILE A 376 -9.05 10.09 24.40
C ILE A 376 -7.69 10.02 25.07
N GLN A 377 -7.18 11.17 25.50
CA GLN A 377 -5.88 11.24 26.16
C GLN A 377 -6.01 10.97 27.65
N PHE A 378 -5.19 10.06 28.18
CA PHE A 378 -5.06 9.85 29.61
C PHE A 378 -3.89 10.65 30.15
N ILE A 379 -4.18 11.55 31.08
CA ILE A 379 -3.22 12.41 31.76
C ILE A 379 -3.32 12.17 33.27
N GLY A 380 -2.23 12.41 33.98
CA GLY A 380 -2.14 12.28 35.42
C GLY A 380 -0.71 12.07 35.82
N LYS A 381 -0.40 12.34 37.09
CA LYS A 381 0.93 12.16 37.65
C LYS A 381 1.50 10.75 37.37
N PRO A 382 2.84 10.57 37.37
CA PRO A 382 3.47 9.24 37.34
C PRO A 382 2.81 8.27 38.33
N TYR A 383 2.71 6.97 38.01
CA TYR A 383 2.09 5.95 38.89
C TYR A 383 0.60 6.12 39.23
N ALA A 384 -0.11 7.09 38.64
CA ALA A 384 -1.57 7.26 38.81
C ALA A 384 -2.44 6.10 38.27
N GLY A 385 -1.87 5.15 37.51
CA GLY A 385 -2.60 3.97 37.00
C GLY A 385 -3.22 4.14 35.62
N LYS A 386 -2.83 5.15 34.85
CA LYS A 386 -3.28 5.42 33.47
C LYS A 386 -3.26 4.18 32.56
N SER A 387 -2.10 3.52 32.45
CA SER A 387 -1.92 2.33 31.61
C SER A 387 -2.79 1.14 32.05
N TYR A 388 -3.06 1.02 33.36
CA TYR A 388 -3.94 -0.02 33.90
C TYR A 388 -5.38 0.22 33.43
N LEU A 389 -5.88 1.46 33.60
CA LEU A 389 -7.21 1.86 33.15
C LEU A 389 -7.35 1.68 31.63
N CYS A 390 -6.42 2.20 30.83
CA CYS A 390 -6.46 2.06 29.37
C CYS A 390 -6.48 0.59 28.92
N ASN A 391 -5.76 -0.30 29.60
CA ASN A 391 -5.81 -1.74 29.28
C ASN A 391 -7.15 -2.37 29.64
N LYS A 392 -7.77 -1.96 30.75
CA LYS A 392 -9.06 -2.48 31.20
C LYS A 392 -10.22 -2.04 30.31
N MET A 393 -10.09 -0.88 29.67
CA MET A 393 -11.11 -0.29 28.78
C MET A 393 -11.02 -0.78 27.33
N LYS A 394 -10.10 -1.71 27.02
CA LYS A 394 -9.97 -2.26 25.67
C LYS A 394 -11.20 -3.07 25.30
N THR A 395 -11.65 -2.86 24.07
CA THR A 395 -12.66 -3.70 23.42
C THR A 395 -12.23 -3.93 21.97
N GLN A 396 -13.08 -4.57 21.16
CA GLN A 396 -12.80 -4.72 19.72
C GLN A 396 -12.68 -3.36 18.99
N ASN A 397 -13.41 -2.34 19.46
CA ASN A 397 -13.46 -1.02 18.82
C ASN A 397 -12.73 0.08 19.62
N ILE A 398 -12.19 -0.25 20.80
CA ILE A 398 -11.43 0.65 21.68
C ILE A 398 -10.01 0.12 21.81
N VAL A 399 -9.04 0.85 21.25
CA VAL A 399 -7.64 0.44 21.22
C VAL A 399 -6.78 1.32 22.12
N HIS A 400 -5.94 0.70 22.93
CA HIS A 400 -4.97 1.40 23.79
C HIS A 400 -3.67 1.65 23.03
N PHE A 401 -3.34 2.92 22.83
CA PHE A 401 -2.07 3.40 22.33
C PHE A 401 -1.10 3.64 23.50
N ALA A 402 -0.26 2.65 23.81
CA ALA A 402 0.70 2.72 24.90
C ALA A 402 2.08 3.22 24.41
N ALA A 403 2.29 4.54 24.36
CA ALA A 403 3.49 5.15 23.79
C ALA A 403 4.79 4.59 24.38
N GLY A 404 4.85 4.38 25.70
CA GLY A 404 6.02 3.82 26.36
C GLY A 404 6.32 2.37 26.01
N LYS A 405 5.29 1.56 25.67
CA LYS A 405 5.48 0.19 25.18
C LYS A 405 6.01 0.20 23.75
N ILE A 406 5.41 1.03 22.89
CA ILE A 406 5.80 1.20 21.49
C ILE A 406 7.28 1.61 21.40
N LEU A 407 7.71 2.59 22.20
CA LEU A 407 9.12 3.02 22.23
C LEU A 407 10.07 1.88 22.65
N ARG A 408 9.74 1.10 23.69
CA ARG A 408 10.58 -0.03 24.13
C ARG A 408 10.74 -1.11 23.06
N GLU A 409 9.68 -1.38 22.29
CA GLU A 409 9.73 -2.34 21.19
C GLU A 409 10.63 -1.87 20.05
N HIS A 410 10.72 -0.55 19.82
CA HIS A 410 11.54 0.06 18.76
C HIS A 410 13.00 0.34 19.14
N GLN A 411 13.40 0.19 20.42
CA GLN A 411 14.78 0.42 20.87
C GLN A 411 15.84 -0.41 20.12
N LYS A 412 15.45 -1.55 19.53
CA LYS A 412 16.37 -2.52 18.93
C LYS A 412 16.41 -2.47 17.40
N ILE A 413 15.69 -1.54 16.76
CA ILE A 413 15.27 -1.73 15.36
C ILE A 413 16.06 -0.89 14.34
N ASP A 414 16.69 0.23 14.70
CA ASP A 414 17.39 1.11 13.74
C ASP A 414 18.11 2.29 14.44
N LYS A 415 18.61 3.27 13.66
CA LYS A 415 19.17 4.55 14.13
C LYS A 415 18.17 5.39 14.94
N PHE A 416 16.86 5.25 14.68
CA PHE A 416 15.83 5.88 15.52
C PHE A 416 15.75 5.18 16.88
N GLY A 417 15.97 3.86 16.93
CA GLY A 417 16.17 3.07 18.15
C GLY A 417 17.25 3.63 19.08
N ASP A 418 18.37 4.14 18.55
CA ASP A 418 19.42 4.79 19.35
C ASP A 418 18.93 6.11 19.98
N LEU A 419 18.20 6.93 19.22
CA LEU A 419 17.55 8.13 19.74
C LEU A 419 16.53 7.77 20.83
N VAL A 420 15.70 6.76 20.58
CA VAL A 420 14.72 6.24 21.55
C VAL A 420 15.43 5.77 22.82
N LYS A 421 16.53 5.02 22.70
CA LYS A 421 17.30 4.52 23.84
C LYS A 421 17.85 5.66 24.68
N LYS A 422 18.56 6.62 24.06
CA LYS A 422 19.13 7.80 24.75
C LYS A 422 18.05 8.62 25.46
N THR A 423 16.91 8.79 24.79
CA THR A 423 15.75 9.51 25.32
C THR A 423 15.13 8.78 26.51
N MET A 424 14.95 7.45 26.41
CA MET A 424 14.39 6.65 27.50
C MET A 424 15.33 6.54 28.70
N GLU A 425 16.64 6.47 28.50
CA GLU A 425 17.66 6.51 29.56
C GLU A 425 17.65 7.84 30.31
N SER A 426 17.43 8.95 29.60
CA SER A 426 17.31 10.27 30.23
C SER A 426 16.00 10.47 31.03
N GLY A 427 15.04 9.56 30.90
CA GLY A 427 13.71 9.66 31.50
C GLY A 427 12.78 10.70 30.86
N VAL A 428 13.29 11.50 29.93
CA VAL A 428 12.61 12.64 29.32
C VAL A 428 12.45 12.41 27.83
N VAL A 429 11.20 12.30 27.35
CA VAL A 429 10.90 12.30 25.91
C VAL A 429 10.73 13.74 25.44
N LYS A 430 11.83 14.46 25.30
CA LYS A 430 11.84 15.78 24.64
C LYS A 430 11.81 15.58 23.13
N ASP A 431 10.81 16.17 22.49
CA ASP A 431 10.65 16.05 21.04
C ASP A 431 11.69 16.91 20.34
N THR A 432 12.84 16.31 20.01
CA THR A 432 13.91 17.02 19.31
C THR A 432 13.55 17.09 17.83
N GLY A 433 12.94 18.19 17.40
CA GLY A 433 12.57 18.42 16.00
C GLY A 433 11.39 17.57 15.50
N ASN A 434 10.37 17.36 16.33
CA ASN A 434 9.08 16.72 16.01
C ASN A 434 9.15 15.23 15.63
N GLN A 435 10.33 14.61 15.75
CA GLN A 435 10.57 13.23 15.33
C GLN A 435 9.72 12.23 16.12
N PHE A 436 9.49 12.46 17.42
CA PHE A 436 8.65 11.58 18.23
C PHE A 436 7.18 11.77 17.91
N THR A 437 6.72 13.01 17.71
CA THR A 437 5.34 13.29 17.28
C THR A 437 5.02 12.62 15.95
N ILE A 438 5.89 12.81 14.95
CA ILE A 438 5.77 12.14 13.64
C ILE A 438 5.76 10.62 13.84
N PHE A 439 6.71 10.07 14.61
CA PHE A 439 6.77 8.64 14.91
C PHE A 439 5.45 8.12 15.48
N PHE A 440 4.87 8.76 16.50
CA PHE A 440 3.61 8.31 17.09
C PHE A 440 2.42 8.42 16.14
N ILE A 441 2.36 9.46 15.29
CA ILE A 441 1.37 9.55 14.22
C ILE A 441 1.48 8.34 13.28
N GLN A 442 2.70 7.94 12.87
CA GLN A 442 2.86 6.75 12.02
C GLN A 442 2.35 5.50 12.73
N GLN A 443 2.61 5.36 14.03
CA GLN A 443 2.16 4.19 14.80
C GLN A 443 0.63 4.15 14.95
N ILE A 444 -0.02 5.31 15.10
CA ILE A 444 -1.49 5.41 15.07
C ILE A 444 -2.02 4.90 13.72
N PHE A 445 -1.48 5.38 12.59
CA PHE A 445 -1.88 4.93 11.26
C PHE A 445 -1.61 3.43 11.05
N ARG A 446 -0.48 2.91 11.54
CA ARG A 446 -0.15 1.47 11.47
C ARG A 446 -1.17 0.61 12.23
N ILE A 447 -1.56 1.02 13.43
CA ILE A 447 -2.56 0.33 14.25
C ILE A 447 -3.92 0.35 13.52
N ILE A 448 -4.36 1.50 13.03
CA ILE A 448 -5.63 1.62 12.29
C ILE A 448 -5.60 0.74 11.04
N ASN A 449 -4.56 0.87 10.22
CA ASN A 449 -4.39 0.08 8.99
C ASN A 449 -4.45 -1.42 9.27
N SER A 450 -3.77 -1.90 10.33
CA SER A 450 -3.81 -3.30 10.75
C SER A 450 -5.21 -3.74 11.18
N GLN A 451 -5.98 -2.89 11.86
CA GLN A 451 -7.36 -3.23 12.24
C GLN A 451 -8.29 -3.28 11.02
N CYS A 452 -8.17 -2.32 10.10
CA CYS A 452 -8.95 -2.29 8.86
C CYS A 452 -8.69 -3.52 7.98
N GLN A 453 -7.44 -3.98 7.89
CA GLN A 453 -7.08 -5.21 7.19
C GLN A 453 -7.74 -6.46 7.79
N CYS A 454 -8.03 -6.46 9.10
CA CYS A 454 -8.76 -7.51 9.78
C CYS A 454 -10.29 -7.31 9.75
N GLY A 455 -10.80 -6.30 9.03
CA GLY A 455 -12.23 -5.97 8.97
C GLY A 455 -12.77 -5.24 10.21
N ASN A 456 -11.89 -4.80 11.11
CA ASN A 456 -12.27 -4.06 12.32
C ASN A 456 -12.19 -2.55 12.08
N ILE A 457 -13.17 -1.82 12.62
CA ILE A 457 -13.18 -0.35 12.60
C ILE A 457 -12.98 0.14 14.04
N ILE A 458 -11.84 0.77 14.31
CA ILE A 458 -11.57 1.39 15.60
C ILE A 458 -12.45 2.63 15.73
N LYS A 459 -13.21 2.73 16.82
CA LYS A 459 -14.01 3.92 17.15
C LYS A 459 -13.28 4.87 18.09
N THR A 460 -12.44 4.33 18.97
CA THR A 460 -11.75 5.11 20.00
C THR A 460 -10.30 4.64 20.17
N LEU A 461 -9.37 5.59 20.24
CA LEU A 461 -7.97 5.39 20.61
C LEU A 461 -7.71 6.04 21.97
N LEU A 462 -7.32 5.21 22.95
CA LEU A 462 -6.91 5.67 24.27
C LEU A 462 -5.41 5.97 24.24
N LEU A 463 -5.04 7.23 24.32
CA LEU A 463 -3.65 7.67 24.25
C LEU A 463 -3.04 7.68 25.66
N ASP A 464 -2.12 6.75 25.92
CA ASP A 464 -1.37 6.65 27.18
C ASP A 464 0.08 7.06 26.97
N GLY A 465 0.40 8.24 27.51
CA GLY A 465 1.75 8.78 27.47
C GLY A 465 2.15 9.32 26.09
N PHE A 466 1.22 9.83 25.31
CA PHE A 466 1.48 10.76 24.21
C PHE A 466 0.18 11.52 23.89
N PRO A 467 0.22 12.83 23.63
CA PRO A 467 1.32 13.77 23.90
C PRO A 467 1.72 13.82 25.40
N ARG A 468 2.99 14.14 25.70
CA ARG A 468 3.54 14.28 27.06
C ARG A 468 4.07 15.66 27.41
N SER A 469 4.08 16.58 26.44
CA SER A 469 4.51 17.95 26.66
C SER A 469 3.65 18.92 25.86
N ALA A 470 3.74 20.20 26.22
CA ALA A 470 3.04 21.26 25.50
C ALA A 470 3.40 21.31 24.00
N ASP A 471 4.68 21.11 23.70
CA ASP A 471 5.18 21.16 22.32
C ASP A 471 4.70 19.96 21.50
N GLN A 472 4.71 18.76 22.07
CA GLN A 472 4.13 17.58 21.41
C GLN A 472 2.65 17.76 21.14
N THR A 473 1.89 18.33 22.09
CA THR A 473 0.47 18.61 21.90
C THR A 473 0.24 19.58 20.74
N LYS A 474 0.95 20.71 20.72
CA LYS A 474 0.85 21.70 19.65
C LYS A 474 1.22 21.11 18.30
N GLU A 475 2.28 20.32 18.26
CA GLU A 475 2.74 19.70 17.02
C GLU A 475 1.75 18.65 16.51
N PHE A 476 1.22 17.80 17.39
CA PHE A 476 0.19 16.82 17.06
C PHE A 476 -1.06 17.50 16.48
N GLN A 477 -1.46 18.65 17.04
CA GLN A 477 -2.55 19.47 16.51
C GLN A 477 -2.24 20.10 15.14
N LYS A 478 -1.00 20.55 14.89
CA LYS A 478 -0.59 21.06 13.56
C LYS A 478 -0.72 20.02 12.46
N PHE A 479 -0.57 18.73 12.79
CA PHE A 479 -0.82 17.61 11.87
C PHE A 479 -2.30 17.25 11.73
N GLY A 480 -3.22 18.06 12.28
CA GLY A 480 -4.66 17.87 12.15
C GLY A 480 -5.28 16.86 13.13
N PHE A 481 -4.52 16.43 14.15
CA PHE A 481 -5.04 15.54 15.19
C PHE A 481 -5.57 16.34 16.37
N VAL A 482 -6.87 16.23 16.61
CA VAL A 482 -7.56 16.88 17.74
C VAL A 482 -7.83 15.82 18.81
N ILE A 483 -7.51 16.13 20.07
CA ILE A 483 -7.87 15.29 21.20
C ILE A 483 -9.35 15.53 21.51
N ASP A 484 -10.20 14.52 21.47
CA ASP A 484 -11.64 14.70 21.71
C ASP A 484 -11.95 14.87 23.20
N LYS A 485 -11.25 14.12 24.06
CA LYS A 485 -11.42 14.15 25.52
C LYS A 485 -10.10 13.94 26.24
N VAL A 486 -10.00 14.53 27.42
CA VAL A 486 -8.87 14.34 28.33
C VAL A 486 -9.37 13.74 29.63
N ILE A 487 -8.90 12.53 29.96
CA ILE A 487 -9.15 11.91 31.25
C ILE A 487 -7.98 12.25 32.18
N ASN A 488 -8.22 13.16 33.13
CA ASN A 488 -7.27 13.47 34.18
C ASN A 488 -7.49 12.49 35.36
N VAL A 489 -6.59 11.52 35.48
CA VAL A 489 -6.62 10.48 36.51
C VAL A 489 -6.06 11.07 37.81
N LYS A 490 -6.96 11.39 38.76
CA LYS A 490 -6.60 11.89 40.09
C LYS A 490 -6.44 10.71 41.05
N VAL A 491 -5.27 10.60 41.66
CA VAL A 491 -4.95 9.60 42.66
C VAL A 491 -4.22 10.28 43.80
N ASP A 492 -4.53 9.84 45.03
CA ASP A 492 -3.90 10.36 46.23
C ASP A 492 -2.39 10.09 46.24
N ASP A 493 -1.60 11.05 46.69
CA ASP A 493 -0.14 10.98 46.56
C ASP A 493 0.46 9.83 47.39
N GLU A 494 -0.15 9.49 48.55
CA GLU A 494 0.24 8.31 49.35
C GLU A 494 0.09 6.99 48.57
N LEU A 495 -1.06 6.80 47.92
CA LEU A 495 -1.31 5.60 47.11
C LEU A 495 -0.39 5.56 45.88
N ARG A 496 -0.07 6.73 45.32
CA ARG A 496 0.85 6.87 44.18
C ARG A 496 2.27 6.46 44.55
N LEU A 497 2.74 6.85 45.74
CA LEU A 497 4.03 6.45 46.31
C LEU A 497 4.10 4.94 46.58
N GLN A 498 3.05 4.35 47.16
CA GLN A 498 2.96 2.90 47.38
C GLN A 498 3.04 2.11 46.05
N ARG A 499 2.34 2.59 45.01
CA ARG A 499 2.40 2.00 43.66
C ARG A 499 3.77 2.14 43.01
N ALA A 500 4.50 3.21 43.29
CA ALA A 500 5.85 3.40 42.78
C ALA A 500 6.84 2.45 43.44
N GLN A 501 6.84 2.36 44.77
CA GLN A 501 7.71 1.45 45.54
C GLN A 501 7.57 0.01 45.06
N SER A 502 6.33 -0.49 44.99
CA SER A 502 6.05 -1.86 44.52
C SER A 502 6.48 -2.13 43.07
N ARG A 503 6.63 -1.11 42.23
CA ARG A 503 7.07 -1.25 40.84
C ARG A 503 8.59 -1.14 40.69
N THR A 504 9.23 -0.24 41.44
CA THR A 504 10.69 -0.11 41.48
C THR A 504 11.34 -1.40 41.97
N GLU A 505 10.76 -2.03 43.00
CA GLU A 505 11.19 -3.34 43.51
C GLU A 505 11.09 -4.47 42.47
N ARG A 506 10.15 -4.39 41.52
CA ARG A 506 9.94 -5.42 40.50
C ARG A 506 10.73 -5.20 39.21
N GLN A 507 11.10 -3.96 38.88
CA GLN A 507 11.53 -3.61 37.51
C GLN A 507 12.80 -2.75 37.43
N ASN A 508 13.47 -2.42 38.54
CA ASN A 508 14.65 -1.52 38.55
C ASN A 508 14.40 -0.21 37.75
N GLU A 509 13.18 0.35 37.82
CA GLU A 509 12.81 1.61 37.17
C GLU A 509 13.40 2.83 37.92
N PRO A 510 13.62 3.98 37.25
CA PRO A 510 14.12 5.21 37.89
C PRO A 510 13.23 5.71 39.04
N ASN A 511 13.85 6.44 39.98
CA ASN A 511 13.22 6.94 41.20
C ASN A 511 12.03 7.90 40.90
N ILE A 512 10.94 7.80 41.66
CA ILE A 512 9.72 8.61 41.49
C ILE A 512 10.00 10.12 41.48
N GLN A 513 10.98 10.57 42.28
CA GLN A 513 11.39 11.98 42.36
C GLN A 513 11.82 12.55 41.01
N GLN A 514 12.58 11.78 40.23
CA GLN A 514 13.02 12.20 38.90
C GLN A 514 11.82 12.31 37.95
N ARG A 515 10.80 11.45 38.07
CA ARG A 515 9.61 11.53 37.20
C ARG A 515 8.66 12.66 37.56
N ASP A 516 8.56 13.01 38.84
CA ASP A 516 7.73 14.12 39.29
C ASP A 516 8.34 15.48 38.92
N GLU A 517 9.68 15.60 38.87
CA GLU A 517 10.38 16.82 38.44
C GLU A 517 10.07 17.22 36.98
N TYR A 518 9.84 16.23 36.11
CA TYR A 518 9.50 16.44 34.70
C TYR A 518 8.01 16.23 34.40
N ASP A 519 7.14 16.26 35.41
CA ASP A 519 5.70 16.13 35.20
C ASP A 519 5.11 17.44 34.66
N GLU A 520 4.70 17.42 33.40
CA GLU A 520 4.03 18.55 32.74
C GLU A 520 2.50 18.43 32.78
N THR A 521 1.93 17.54 33.61
CA THR A 521 0.48 17.28 33.68
C THR A 521 -0.35 18.57 33.74
N ASP A 522 -0.03 19.50 34.64
CA ASP A 522 -0.78 20.74 34.79
C ASP A 522 -0.62 21.67 33.57
N GLN A 523 0.58 21.75 32.99
CA GLN A 523 0.84 22.55 31.78
C GLN A 523 0.06 22.00 30.58
N ILE A 524 -0.02 20.68 30.45
CA ILE A 524 -0.80 20.03 29.39
C ILE A 524 -2.30 20.28 29.61
N LEU A 525 -2.79 20.18 30.85
CA LEU A 525 -4.19 20.45 31.16
C LEU A 525 -4.62 21.87 30.78
N VAL A 526 -3.75 22.87 30.99
CA VAL A 526 -4.00 24.26 30.57
C VAL A 526 -4.22 24.37 29.06
N LEU A 527 -3.47 23.61 28.25
CA LEU A 527 -3.65 23.61 26.78
C LEU A 527 -4.99 23.01 26.34
N PHE A 528 -5.56 22.17 27.19
CA PHE A 528 -6.83 21.50 26.95
C PHE A 528 -8.01 22.15 27.69
N GLU A 529 -7.88 23.38 28.23
CA GLU A 529 -8.99 24.06 28.91
C GLU A 529 -10.25 24.20 28.05
N ASN A 530 -10.10 24.28 26.72
CA ASN A 530 -11.22 24.29 25.76
C ASN A 530 -11.76 22.89 25.39
N HIS A 531 -11.15 21.83 25.91
CA HIS A 531 -11.54 20.44 25.65
C HIS A 531 -12.32 19.88 26.84
N HIS A 532 -13.08 18.81 26.61
CA HIS A 532 -13.84 18.14 27.67
C HIS A 532 -12.90 17.37 28.60
N ILE A 533 -12.29 18.06 29.57
CA ILE A 533 -11.48 17.48 30.64
C ILE A 533 -12.42 16.80 31.65
N ILE A 534 -12.15 15.53 31.94
CA ILE A 534 -12.88 14.74 32.93
C ILE A 534 -11.92 14.36 34.04
N HIS A 535 -12.21 14.80 35.26
CA HIS A 535 -11.44 14.44 36.44
C HIS A 535 -11.94 13.12 37.02
N TYR A 536 -11.24 12.04 36.71
CA TYR A 536 -11.58 10.69 37.16
C TYR A 536 -11.05 10.42 38.58
N LYS A 537 -11.90 9.89 39.46
CA LYS A 537 -11.58 9.59 40.88
C LYS A 537 -11.79 8.12 41.31
N GLY A 538 -12.15 7.19 40.42
CA GLY A 538 -12.06 5.76 40.74
C GLY A 538 -13.22 4.83 40.38
N ASP A 539 -14.34 5.30 39.83
CA ASP A 539 -15.41 4.40 39.36
C ASP A 539 -15.19 3.95 37.91
N GLU A 540 -14.67 2.74 37.75
CA GLU A 540 -14.37 2.18 36.43
C GLU A 540 -15.61 1.98 35.56
N ASN A 541 -16.80 1.76 36.13
CA ASN A 541 -18.03 1.63 35.34
C ASN A 541 -18.46 2.98 34.77
N GLU A 542 -18.27 4.05 35.53
CA GLU A 542 -18.48 5.42 35.06
C GLU A 542 -17.48 5.75 33.94
N LEU A 543 -16.21 5.39 34.12
CA LEU A 543 -15.17 5.62 33.11
C LEU A 543 -15.45 4.84 31.82
N ALA A 544 -15.94 3.61 31.90
CA ALA A 544 -16.33 2.83 30.72
C ALA A 544 -17.44 3.54 29.93
N LYS A 545 -18.50 4.02 30.61
CA LYS A 545 -19.61 4.77 29.99
C LYS A 545 -19.18 6.11 29.36
N ILE A 546 -18.10 6.70 29.86
CA ILE A 546 -17.54 7.95 29.32
C ILE A 546 -16.76 7.71 28.02
N ILE A 547 -16.15 6.53 27.89
CA ILE A 547 -15.29 6.14 26.77
C ILE A 547 -16.10 5.56 25.60
N GLU A 548 -17.16 4.79 25.89
CA GLU A 548 -18.18 4.35 24.93
C GLU A 548 -18.93 5.54 24.32
#